data_AF-A0A0Q7T3Y1-F1
#
_entry.id   AF-A0A0Q7T3Y1-F1
#
_cell.length_a   1.000
_cell.length_b   1.000
_cell.length_c   1.000
_cell.angle_alpha   90.00
_cell.angle_beta   90.00
_cell.angle_gamma   90.00
#
_symmetry.space_group_name_H-M   'P 1'
#
loop_
_entity.id
_entity.type
_entity.pdbx_description
1 polymer ?
#
loop_
_entity_poly.entity_id
_entity_poly.type
_entity_poly.pdbx_seq_one_letter_code
_entity_poly.pdbx_strand_id
1 'polypeptide(L)'
;MSDLALRSSPRRIGRSVLAVIAGFLAVVVLSTGVDAVLHAAKVYPPPEQGMHDPLLNLLALAYRSVFTLAGGWITAKLAPNTPLRHAFVLGVLGLIAGTAGVVATWNLGLGPHWYPILLAVTGLPLCWLGGWLAVRGRTS
;
A
#
# COMPACT_ATOMS: atom_id res chain seq x y z
N MET A 1 29.69 -24.72 -17.44
CA MET A 1 28.40 -24.01 -17.63
C MET A 1 27.40 -24.44 -16.56
N SER A 2 27.77 -24.29 -15.28
CA SER A 2 27.04 -24.88 -14.14
C SER A 2 26.93 -23.93 -12.92
N ASP A 3 27.24 -22.64 -13.11
CA ASP A 3 27.07 -21.59 -12.09
C ASP A 3 25.67 -20.95 -12.10
N LEU A 4 24.75 -21.44 -12.93
CA LEU A 4 23.40 -20.87 -13.11
C LEU A 4 22.35 -21.41 -12.12
N ALA A 5 22.72 -22.33 -11.21
CA ALA A 5 21.84 -22.80 -10.14
C ALA A 5 21.84 -21.82 -8.95
N LEU A 6 21.22 -20.67 -9.18
CA LEU A 6 20.88 -19.58 -8.26
C LEU A 6 20.25 -20.07 -6.95
N ARG A 7 21.06 -20.47 -5.96
CA ARG A 7 20.55 -20.75 -4.61
C ARG A 7 20.31 -19.44 -3.87
N SER A 8 19.12 -18.86 -4.04
CA SER A 8 18.56 -18.00 -3.01
C SER A 8 18.44 -18.82 -1.72
N SER A 9 19.33 -18.56 -0.74
CA SER A 9 19.27 -19.25 0.56
C SER A 9 17.86 -19.09 1.15
N PRO A 10 17.22 -20.16 1.69
CA PRO A 10 15.87 -20.10 2.24
C PRO A 10 15.65 -18.97 3.25
N ARG A 11 16.70 -18.64 4.03
CA ARG A 11 16.70 -17.51 5.00
C ARG A 11 16.49 -16.14 4.34
N ARG A 12 16.96 -15.96 3.10
CA ARG A 12 16.79 -14.71 2.34
C ARG A 12 15.35 -14.58 1.82
N ILE A 13 14.74 -15.68 1.36
CA ILE A 13 13.34 -15.68 0.90
C ILE A 13 12.39 -15.32 2.06
N GLY A 14 12.58 -15.92 3.24
CA GLY A 14 11.77 -15.59 4.42
C GLY A 14 11.85 -14.10 4.81
N ARG A 15 13.06 -13.51 4.77
CA ARG A 15 13.25 -12.08 5.01
C ARG A 15 12.61 -11.21 3.93
N SER A 16 12.67 -11.62 2.66
CA SER A 16 12.00 -10.93 1.55
C SER A 16 10.49 -10.87 1.74
N VAL A 17 9.88 -12.01 2.07
CA VAL A 17 8.44 -12.10 2.36
C VAL A 17 8.08 -11.25 3.57
N LEU A 18 8.85 -11.35 4.65
CA LEU A 18 8.63 -10.56 5.87
C LEU A 18 8.72 -9.05 5.60
N ALA A 19 9.64 -8.60 4.73
CA ALA A 19 9.76 -7.20 4.36
C ALA A 19 8.48 -6.68 3.65
N VAL A 20 7.93 -7.45 2.72
CA VAL A 20 6.68 -7.10 2.02
C VAL A 20 5.49 -7.13 2.99
N ILE A 21 5.41 -8.14 3.86
CA ILE A 21 4.37 -8.24 4.89
C ILE A 21 4.43 -7.04 5.83
N ALA A 22 5.62 -6.64 6.29
CA ALA A 22 5.76 -5.51 7.19
C ALA A 22 5.28 -4.20 6.55
N GLY A 23 5.63 -3.94 5.29
CA GLY A 23 5.13 -2.78 4.56
C GLY A 23 3.61 -2.82 4.36
N PHE A 24 3.07 -3.99 3.98
CA PHE A 24 1.62 -4.19 3.83
C PHE A 24 0.86 -3.93 5.14
N LEU A 25 1.32 -4.52 6.25
CA LEU A 25 0.73 -4.32 7.57
C LEU A 25 0.79 -2.86 8.00
N ALA A 26 1.88 -2.14 7.72
CA ALA A 26 1.95 -0.71 8.00
C ALA A 26 0.87 0.07 7.26
N VAL A 27 0.66 -0.18 5.95
CA VAL A 27 -0.40 0.47 5.17
C VAL A 27 -1.77 0.17 5.76
N VAL A 28 -2.06 -1.11 6.01
CA VAL A 28 -3.37 -1.55 6.51
C VAL A 28 -3.65 -0.95 7.88
N VAL A 29 -2.76 -1.15 8.84
CA VAL A 29 -2.97 -0.73 10.24
C VAL A 29 -3.09 0.79 10.36
N LEU A 30 -2.24 1.56 9.65
CA LEU A 30 -2.33 3.01 9.69
C LEU A 30 -3.63 3.51 9.04
N SER A 31 -4.00 2.94 7.89
CA SER A 31 -5.22 3.35 7.18
C SER A 31 -6.47 3.04 8.00
N THR A 32 -6.61 1.80 8.48
CA THR A 32 -7.79 1.38 9.27
C THR A 32 -7.83 2.06 10.64
N GLY A 33 -6.67 2.33 11.25
CA GLY A 33 -6.58 3.10 12.48
C GLY A 33 -7.10 4.52 12.31
N VAL A 34 -6.65 5.23 11.27
CA VAL A 34 -7.16 6.59 10.97
C VAL A 34 -8.64 6.55 10.60
N ASP A 35 -9.08 5.57 9.81
CA ASP A 35 -10.50 5.40 9.49
C ASP A 35 -11.34 5.26 10.77
N ALA A 36 -10.92 4.38 11.70
CA ALA A 36 -11.64 4.15 12.95
C ALA A 36 -11.74 5.43 13.79
N VAL A 37 -10.65 6.21 13.87
CA VAL A 37 -10.65 7.51 14.57
C VAL A 37 -11.59 8.51 13.90
N LEU A 38 -11.59 8.61 12.56
CA LEU A 38 -12.45 9.55 11.84
C LEU A 38 -13.95 9.20 11.92
N HIS A 39 -14.30 7.90 11.94
CA HIS A 39 -15.66 7.45 12.20
C HIS A 39 -16.08 7.71 13.66
N ALA A 40 -15.19 7.42 14.63
CA ALA A 40 -15.46 7.70 16.04
C ALA A 40 -15.64 9.21 16.31
N ALA A 41 -14.89 10.05 15.60
CA ALA A 41 -15.00 11.50 15.65
C ALA A 41 -16.20 12.06 14.86
N LYS A 42 -16.99 11.21 14.19
CA LYS A 42 -18.13 11.57 13.33
C LYS A 42 -17.76 12.49 12.15
N VAL A 43 -16.48 12.49 11.75
CA VAL A 43 -16.03 13.17 10.53
C VAL A 43 -16.42 12.34 9.31
N TYR A 44 -16.24 11.03 9.40
CA TYR A 44 -16.71 10.09 8.39
C TYR A 44 -18.12 9.60 8.70
N PRO A 45 -18.99 9.44 7.68
CA PRO A 45 -20.30 8.86 7.87
C PRO A 45 -20.17 7.39 8.27
N PRO A 46 -21.21 6.80 8.89
CA PRO A 46 -21.23 5.37 9.15
C PRO A 46 -20.98 4.55 7.87
N PRO A 47 -20.21 3.44 7.93
CA PRO A 47 -19.82 2.68 6.74
C PRO A 47 -20.99 2.23 5.87
N GLU A 48 -22.14 1.91 6.48
CA GLU A 48 -23.37 1.50 5.80
C GLU A 48 -23.99 2.58 4.92
N GLN A 49 -23.66 3.85 5.13
CA GLN A 49 -24.17 4.98 4.35
C GLN A 49 -23.28 5.31 3.15
N GLY A 50 -22.06 4.74 3.08
CA GLY A 50 -21.08 5.12 2.07
C GLY A 50 -20.53 6.54 2.27
N MET A 51 -19.43 6.85 1.58
CA MET A 51 -18.76 8.15 1.66
C MET A 51 -18.99 8.94 0.35
N HIS A 52 -20.08 9.68 0.30
CA HIS A 52 -20.48 10.42 -0.91
C HIS A 52 -19.82 11.80 -1.06
N ASP A 53 -19.35 12.40 0.04
CA ASP A 53 -18.69 13.71 0.02
C ASP A 53 -17.29 13.62 -0.65
N PRO A 54 -17.04 14.30 -1.79
CA PRO A 54 -15.75 14.28 -2.47
C PRO A 54 -14.59 14.77 -1.61
N LEU A 55 -14.80 15.71 -0.68
CA LEU A 55 -13.72 16.21 0.19
C LEU A 55 -13.27 15.14 1.18
N LEU A 56 -14.20 14.36 1.73
CA LEU A 56 -13.86 13.24 2.62
C LEU A 56 -13.12 12.13 1.88
N ASN A 57 -13.49 11.87 0.62
CA ASN A 57 -12.76 10.97 -0.28
C ASN A 57 -11.35 11.47 -0.59
N LEU A 58 -11.16 12.78 -0.80
CA LEU A 58 -9.83 13.36 -1.00
C LEU A 58 -8.97 13.28 0.26
N LEU A 59 -9.55 13.55 1.44
CA LEU A 59 -8.87 13.35 2.72
C LEU A 59 -8.40 11.90 2.86
N ALA A 60 -9.31 10.95 2.57
CA ALA A 60 -9.05 9.52 2.53
C ALA A 60 -7.89 9.16 1.61
N LEU A 61 -7.89 9.70 0.40
CA LEU A 61 -6.83 9.47 -0.58
C LEU A 61 -5.49 10.07 -0.10
N ALA A 62 -5.51 11.25 0.51
CA ALA A 62 -4.31 11.96 0.95
C ALA A 62 -3.54 11.18 2.03
N TYR A 63 -4.17 10.81 3.15
CA TYR A 63 -3.44 10.07 4.18
C TYR A 63 -3.08 8.66 3.74
N ARG A 64 -3.94 7.97 2.97
CA ARG A 64 -3.60 6.65 2.42
C ARG A 64 -2.42 6.71 1.45
N SER A 65 -2.27 7.81 0.72
CA SER A 65 -1.11 8.02 -0.16
C SER A 65 0.18 8.12 0.67
N VAL A 66 0.16 8.87 1.78
CA VAL A 66 1.28 8.97 2.71
C VAL A 66 1.61 7.61 3.33
N PHE A 67 0.60 6.83 3.74
CA PHE A 67 0.83 5.50 4.31
C PHE A 67 1.34 4.50 3.28
N THR A 68 0.90 4.61 2.02
CA THR A 68 1.41 3.79 0.91
C THR A 68 2.88 4.09 0.63
N LEU A 69 3.27 5.37 0.63
CA LEU A 69 4.68 5.78 0.57
C LEU A 69 5.48 5.17 1.73
N ALA A 70 4.96 5.26 2.96
CA ALA A 70 5.59 4.69 4.14
C ALA A 70 5.72 3.16 4.04
N GLY A 71 4.70 2.45 3.54
CA GLY A 71 4.74 1.00 3.33
C GLY A 71 5.80 0.58 2.32
N GLY A 72 5.91 1.30 1.20
CA GLY A 72 6.98 1.11 0.22
C GLY A 72 8.37 1.36 0.81
N TRP A 73 8.51 2.42 1.61
CA TRP A 73 9.75 2.75 2.31
C TRP A 73 10.16 1.68 3.33
N ILE A 74 9.23 1.20 4.16
CA ILE A 74 9.46 0.13 5.15
C ILE A 74 9.88 -1.15 4.44
N THR A 75 9.16 -1.54 3.38
CA THR A 75 9.47 -2.73 2.59
C THR A 75 10.90 -2.68 2.04
N ALA A 76 11.28 -1.55 1.44
CA ALA A 76 12.62 -1.36 0.91
C ALA A 76 13.69 -1.32 2.02
N LYS A 77 13.39 -0.73 3.18
CA LYS A 77 14.31 -0.70 4.33
C LYS A 77 14.57 -2.10 4.91
N LEU A 78 13.59 -2.98 4.90
CA LEU A 78 13.70 -4.34 5.45
C LEU A 78 14.17 -5.40 4.43
N ALA A 79 14.06 -5.09 3.13
CA ALA A 79 14.43 -6.02 2.07
C ALA A 79 15.91 -6.44 2.14
N PRO A 80 16.23 -7.75 2.10
CA PRO A 80 17.60 -8.26 2.23
C PRO A 80 18.46 -8.03 0.97
N ASN A 81 17.82 -7.86 -0.19
CA ASN A 81 18.42 -7.57 -1.48
C ASN A 81 17.38 -6.87 -2.37
N THR A 82 17.82 -6.19 -3.43
CA THR A 82 16.93 -5.56 -4.43
C THR A 82 15.74 -4.79 -3.81
N PRO A 83 15.98 -3.80 -2.94
CA PRO A 83 14.94 -3.14 -2.15
C PRO A 83 13.81 -2.52 -2.99
N LEU A 84 14.14 -1.92 -4.13
CA LEU A 84 13.15 -1.38 -5.06
C LEU A 84 12.23 -2.45 -5.65
N ARG A 85 12.73 -3.67 -5.90
CA ARG A 85 11.89 -4.76 -6.41
C ARG A 85 10.85 -5.19 -5.38
N HIS A 86 11.21 -5.24 -4.10
CA HIS A 86 10.27 -5.60 -3.05
C HIS A 86 9.19 -4.54 -2.87
N ALA A 87 9.55 -3.25 -2.89
CA ALA A 87 8.59 -2.16 -2.87
C ALA A 87 7.66 -2.17 -4.08
N PHE A 88 8.19 -2.49 -5.27
CA PHE A 88 7.38 -2.67 -6.48
C PHE A 88 6.41 -3.86 -6.37
N VAL A 89 6.87 -5.01 -5.83
CA VAL A 89 6.00 -6.17 -5.57
C VAL A 89 4.86 -5.80 -4.62
N LEU A 90 5.14 -5.05 -3.54
CA LEU A 90 4.08 -4.54 -2.66
C LEU A 90 3.08 -3.67 -3.45
N GLY A 91 3.58 -2.76 -4.30
CA GLY A 91 2.75 -1.92 -5.16
C GLY A 91 1.84 -2.72 -6.11
N VAL A 92 2.36 -3.78 -6.73
CA VAL A 92 1.59 -4.68 -7.59
C VAL A 92 0.53 -5.44 -6.79
N LEU A 93 0.87 -5.96 -5.62
CA LEU A 93 -0.10 -6.63 -4.74
C LEU A 93 -1.21 -5.67 -4.31
N GLY A 94 -0.86 -4.44 -3.95
CA GLY A 94 -1.80 -3.37 -3.63
C GLY A 94 -2.70 -3.01 -4.82
N LEU A 95 -2.15 -2.92 -6.03
CA LEU A 95 -2.94 -2.66 -7.24
C LEU A 95 -3.94 -3.79 -7.52
N ILE A 96 -3.52 -5.05 -7.41
CA ILE A 96 -4.41 -6.21 -7.59
C ILE A 96 -5.54 -6.18 -6.55
N ALA A 97 -5.19 -6.01 -5.27
CA ALA A 97 -6.17 -5.96 -4.18
C ALA A 97 -7.12 -4.75 -4.31
N GLY A 98 -6.59 -3.58 -4.66
CA GLY A 98 -7.38 -2.37 -4.88
C GLY A 98 -8.33 -2.51 -6.08
N THR A 99 -7.86 -3.09 -7.17
CA THR A 99 -8.71 -3.38 -8.35
C THR A 99 -9.80 -4.39 -7.99
N ALA A 100 -9.47 -5.47 -7.26
CA ALA A 100 -10.46 -6.41 -6.77
C ALA A 100 -11.50 -5.74 -5.87
N GLY A 101 -11.06 -4.82 -5.00
CA GLY A 101 -11.94 -3.98 -4.18
C GLY A 101 -12.90 -3.15 -5.02
N VAL A 102 -12.38 -2.41 -6.01
CA VAL A 102 -13.19 -1.61 -6.95
C VAL A 102 -14.29 -2.45 -7.61
N VAL A 103 -13.93 -3.64 -8.12
CA VAL A 103 -14.87 -4.56 -8.78
C VAL A 103 -15.90 -5.09 -7.79
N ALA A 104 -15.47 -5.52 -6.60
CA ALA A 104 -16.36 -6.07 -5.58
C ALA A 104 -17.36 -5.04 -5.06
N THR A 105 -16.99 -3.75 -5.01
CA THR A 105 -17.84 -2.68 -4.48
C THR A 105 -18.59 -1.89 -5.57
N TRP A 106 -18.43 -2.23 -6.85
CA TRP A 106 -18.87 -1.40 -7.98
C TRP A 106 -20.36 -1.04 -7.96
N ASN A 107 -21.21 -1.94 -7.47
CA ASN A 107 -22.68 -1.76 -7.44
C ASN A 107 -23.23 -1.50 -6.03
N LEU A 108 -22.36 -1.29 -5.03
CA LEU A 108 -22.78 -1.12 -3.64
C LEU A 108 -23.15 0.33 -3.28
N GLY A 109 -22.96 1.28 -4.20
CA GLY A 109 -23.34 2.68 -3.98
C GLY A 109 -22.56 3.37 -2.86
N LEU A 110 -21.34 2.91 -2.52
CA LEU A 110 -20.56 3.39 -1.36
C LEU A 110 -19.90 4.76 -1.54
N GLY A 111 -20.22 5.47 -2.62
CA GLY A 111 -19.58 6.73 -2.99
C GLY A 111 -19.10 6.73 -4.45
N PRO A 112 -18.39 7.78 -4.86
CA PRO A 112 -17.99 7.96 -6.25
C PRO A 112 -16.84 7.01 -6.65
N HIS A 113 -16.96 6.37 -7.82
CA HIS A 113 -16.04 5.32 -8.25
C HIS A 113 -14.61 5.81 -8.53
N TRP A 114 -14.43 7.11 -8.75
CA TRP A 114 -13.11 7.69 -9.00
C TRP A 114 -12.16 7.48 -7.81
N TYR A 115 -12.68 7.49 -6.58
CA TYR A 115 -11.86 7.40 -5.37
C TYR A 115 -11.13 6.04 -5.26
N PRO A 116 -11.83 4.89 -5.28
CA PRO A 116 -11.13 3.60 -5.19
C PRO A 116 -10.29 3.30 -6.44
N ILE A 117 -10.66 3.83 -7.62
CA ILE A 117 -9.83 3.74 -8.83
C ILE A 117 -8.51 4.48 -8.63
N LEU A 118 -8.56 5.74 -8.16
CA LEU A 118 -7.34 6.52 -7.90
C LEU A 118 -6.49 5.84 -6.84
N LEU A 119 -7.08 5.30 -5.78
CA LEU A 119 -6.34 4.58 -4.75
C LEU A 119 -5.59 3.37 -5.34
N ALA A 120 -6.25 2.58 -6.19
CA ALA A 120 -5.62 1.42 -6.84
C ALA A 120 -4.48 1.86 -7.78
N VAL A 121 -4.73 2.83 -8.67
CA VAL A 121 -3.76 3.28 -9.68
C VAL A 121 -2.56 3.99 -9.05
N THR A 122 -2.78 4.82 -8.02
CA THR A 122 -1.71 5.55 -7.33
C THR A 122 -0.91 4.68 -6.37
N GLY A 123 -1.44 3.52 -5.95
CA GLY A 123 -0.78 2.62 -5.02
C GLY A 123 0.61 2.19 -5.48
N LEU A 124 0.73 1.77 -6.74
CA LEU A 124 2.00 1.31 -7.33
C LEU A 124 3.08 2.40 -7.40
N PRO A 125 2.84 3.59 -8.01
CA PRO A 125 3.86 4.64 -8.08
C PRO A 125 4.27 5.16 -6.70
N LEU A 126 3.34 5.22 -5.73
CA LEU A 126 3.64 5.64 -4.35
C LEU A 126 4.49 4.60 -3.62
N CYS A 127 4.16 3.31 -3.71
CA CYS A 127 5.00 2.25 -3.14
C CYS A 127 6.42 2.29 -3.71
N TRP A 128 6.55 2.46 -5.03
CA TRP A 128 7.85 2.57 -5.68
C TRP A 128 8.63 3.81 -5.21
N LEU A 129 7.99 4.98 -5.15
CA LEU A 129 8.60 6.23 -4.68
C LEU A 129 9.08 6.10 -3.23
N GLY A 130 8.27 5.51 -2.35
CA GLY A 130 8.66 5.22 -0.97
C GLY A 130 9.91 4.33 -0.90
N GLY A 131 9.95 3.28 -1.72
CA GLY A 131 11.11 2.41 -1.83
C GLY A 131 12.36 3.13 -2.35
N TRP A 132 12.20 4.06 -3.29
CA TRP A 132 13.29 4.87 -3.82
C TRP A 132 13.85 5.86 -2.80
N LEU A 133 12.99 6.50 -2.01
CA LEU A 133 13.42 7.35 -0.89
C LEU A 133 14.22 6.56 0.15
N ALA A 134 13.79 5.31 0.44
CA ALA A 134 14.52 4.44 1.36
C ALA A 134 15.93 4.10 0.89
N VAL A 135 16.13 3.92 -0.41
CA VAL A 135 17.44 3.63 -1.02
C VAL A 135 18.32 4.88 -1.01
N ARG A 136 17.79 6.05 -1.38
CA ARG A 136 18.54 7.31 -1.35
C ARG A 136 19.04 7.69 0.04
N GLY A 137 18.23 7.47 1.07
CA GLY A 137 18.63 7.73 2.46
C GLY A 137 19.64 6.73 3.04
N ARG A 138 20.18 5.78 2.27
CA ARG A 138 21.29 4.89 2.69
C ARG A 138 22.66 5.33 2.15
N THR A 139 22.68 6.25 1.20
CA THR A 139 23.91 6.73 0.53
C THR A 139 24.41 8.08 1.06
N SER A 140 23.86 8.52 2.20
CA SER A 140 24.22 9.74 2.94
C SER A 140 24.65 9.35 4.34
#